data_AF-A0A954HB42-F1
#
_entry.id   AF-A0A954HB42-F1
#
_cell.length_a   1.000
_cell.length_b   1.000
_cell.length_c   1.000
_cell.angle_alpha   90.00
_cell.angle_beta   90.00
_cell.angle_gamma   90.00
#
_symmetry.space_group_name_H-M   'P 1'
#
loop_
_entity.id
_entity.type
_entity.pdbx_description
1 polymer ?
#
loop_
_entity_poly.entity_id
_entity_poly.type
_entity_poly.pdbx_seq_one_letter_code
_entity_poly.pdbx_strand_id
1 'polypeptide(L)' 'MPNIRSAKKALRKNVVRRLRNRAQRTSLRNVLKSCRKAAEGTDQEATQAAFRLAVKRLDQAAAKKLI' A
#
# COMPACT_ATOMS: atom_id res chain seq x y z
N MET A 1 19.52 -21.97 3.92
CA MET A 1 18.24 -22.69 3.73
C MET A 1 17.61 -22.93 5.10
N PRO A 2 16.29 -23.17 5.22
CA PRO A 2 15.69 -23.48 6.51
C PRO A 2 16.19 -24.84 7.00
N ASN A 3 16.86 -24.87 8.15
CA ASN A 3 17.44 -26.09 8.72
C ASN A 3 16.43 -26.90 9.56
N ILE A 4 15.25 -26.33 9.85
CA ILE A 4 14.17 -26.96 10.63
C ILE A 4 12.84 -26.89 9.87
N ARG A 5 11.96 -27.88 10.08
CA ARG A 5 10.66 -28.00 9.37
C ARG A 5 9.76 -26.76 9.58
N SER A 6 9.75 -26.20 10.79
CA SER A 6 8.99 -24.98 11.13
C SER A 6 9.48 -23.77 10.34
N ALA A 7 10.80 -23.62 10.16
CA ALA A 7 11.40 -22.55 9.38
C ALA A 7 11.05 -22.67 7.87
N LYS A 8 11.02 -23.89 7.31
CA LYS A 8 10.55 -24.11 5.93
C LYS A 8 9.09 -23.69 5.75
N LYS A 9 8.23 -23.94 6.75
CA LYS A 9 6.84 -23.49 6.77
C LYS A 9 6.75 -21.95 6.90
N ALA A 10 7.56 -21.34 7.76
CA ALA A 10 7.61 -19.89 7.94
C ALA A 10 8.06 -19.18 6.66
N LEU A 11 9.06 -19.71 5.96
CA LEU A 11 9.55 -19.17 4.69
C LEU A 11 8.43 -19.13 3.63
N ARG A 12 7.71 -20.23 3.43
CA ARG A 12 6.56 -20.28 2.50
C ARG A 12 5.49 -19.24 2.84
N LYS A 13 5.14 -19.11 4.13
CA LYS A 13 4.19 -18.09 4.59
C LYS A 13 4.71 -16.67 4.34
N ASN A 14 5.99 -16.42 4.57
CA ASN A 14 6.63 -15.12 4.39
C ASN A 14 6.56 -14.69 2.92
N VAL A 15 6.87 -15.56 1.97
CA VAL A 15 6.81 -15.26 0.53
C VAL A 15 5.41 -14.77 0.13
N VAL A 16 4.35 -15.47 0.53
CA VAL A 16 2.97 -15.08 0.22
C VAL A 16 2.61 -13.73 0.86
N ARG A 17 2.95 -13.54 2.14
CA ARG A 17 2.71 -12.27 2.86
C ARG A 17 3.47 -11.10 2.22
N ARG A 18 4.72 -11.31 1.84
CA ARG A 18 5.57 -10.33 1.18
C ARG A 18 4.95 -9.88 -0.15
N LEU A 19 4.49 -10.81 -0.98
CA LEU A 19 3.85 -10.49 -2.26
C LEU A 19 2.57 -9.67 -2.07
N ARG A 20 1.70 -10.07 -1.12
CA ARG A 20 0.47 -9.34 -0.79
C ARG A 20 0.75 -7.92 -0.30
N ASN A 21 1.68 -7.78 0.66
CA ASN A 21 2.02 -6.47 1.22
C ASN A 21 2.69 -5.57 0.20
N ARG A 22 3.51 -6.13 -0.71
CA ARG A 22 4.11 -5.41 -1.82
C ARG A 22 3.04 -4.83 -2.74
N ALA A 23 2.07 -5.64 -3.17
CA ALA A 23 0.98 -5.17 -4.04
C ALA A 23 0.17 -4.03 -3.41
N GLN A 24 -0.20 -4.18 -2.13
CA GLN A 24 -0.95 -3.16 -1.38
C GLN A 24 -0.16 -1.86 -1.22
N ARG A 25 1.14 -1.96 -0.90
CA ARG A 25 2.01 -0.78 -0.77
C ARG A 25 2.22 -0.05 -2.10
N THR A 26 2.35 -0.80 -3.20
CA THR A 26 2.44 -0.20 -4.54
C THR A 26 1.15 0.50 -4.93
N SER A 27 -0.01 -0.11 -4.66
CA SER A 27 -1.32 0.53 -4.90
C SER A 27 -1.46 1.85 -4.14
N LEU A 28 -1.08 1.88 -2.86
CA LEU A 28 -1.09 3.11 -2.05
C LEU A 28 -0.15 4.18 -2.62
N ARG A 29 1.08 3.80 -3.01
CA ARG A 29 2.03 4.73 -3.64
C ARG A 29 1.51 5.30 -4.95
N ASN A 30 0.80 4.50 -5.75
CA ASN A 30 0.19 4.95 -6.98
C ASN A 30 -0.92 5.98 -6.72
N VAL A 31 -1.80 5.73 -5.73
CA VAL A 31 -2.83 6.70 -5.32
C VAL A 31 -2.20 8.01 -4.89
N LEU A 32 -1.16 7.97 -4.06
CA LEU A 32 -0.43 9.17 -3.63
C LEU A 32 0.22 9.91 -4.82
N LYS A 33 0.80 9.17 -5.78
CA LYS A 33 1.37 9.76 -7.00
C LYS A 33 0.29 10.45 -7.84
N SER A 34 -0.88 9.84 -8.02
CA SER A 34 -1.99 10.45 -8.73
C SER A 34 -2.52 11.69 -8.01
N CYS A 35 -2.57 11.68 -6.67
CA CYS A 35 -2.97 12.86 -5.90
C CYS A 35 -1.97 14.01 -6.03
N ARG A 36 -0.65 13.71 -6.03
CA ARG A 36 0.38 14.73 -6.27
C ARG A 36 0.25 15.36 -7.66
N LYS A 37 0.03 14.54 -8.69
CA LYS A 37 -0.22 15.02 -10.06
C LYS A 37 -1.49 15.86 -10.17
N ALA A 38 -2.56 15.46 -9.50
CA ALA A 38 -3.80 16.22 -9.48
C ALA A 38 -3.60 17.58 -8.79
N ALA A 39 -2.82 17.62 -7.70
CA ALA A 39 -2.49 18.85 -6.97
C ALA A 39 -1.58 19.82 -7.74
N GLU A 40 -0.81 19.33 -8.72
CA GLU A 40 -0.03 20.18 -9.64
C GLU A 40 -0.91 20.82 -10.74
N GLY A 41 -2.12 20.31 -10.95
CA GLY A 41 -3.09 20.87 -11.90
C GLY A 41 -3.94 22.00 -11.31
N THR A 42 -4.87 22.50 -12.13
CA THR A 42 -5.73 23.66 -11.79
C THR A 42 -7.12 23.29 -11.25
N ASP A 43 -7.52 22.01 -11.30
CA ASP A 43 -8.85 21.55 -10.87
C ASP A 43 -8.92 21.29 -9.36
N GLN A 44 -9.51 22.23 -8.63
CA GLN A 44 -9.64 22.19 -7.17
C GLN A 44 -10.57 21.07 -6.68
N GLU A 45 -11.70 20.82 -7.35
CA GLU A 45 -12.64 19.76 -6.95
C GLU A 45 -12.05 18.36 -7.11
N ALA A 46 -11.39 18.10 -8.25
CA ALA A 46 -10.72 16.84 -8.52
C ALA A 46 -9.59 16.59 -7.51
N THR A 47 -8.86 17.64 -7.13
CA THR A 47 -7.79 17.57 -6.12
C THR A 47 -8.34 17.24 -4.73
N GLN A 48 -9.44 17.87 -4.31
CA GLN A 48 -10.06 17.57 -3.02
C GLN A 48 -10.61 16.14 -2.96
N ALA A 49 -11.26 15.67 -4.02
CA ALA A 49 -11.76 14.30 -4.11
C ALA A 49 -10.61 13.27 -4.05
N ALA A 50 -9.53 13.51 -4.81
CA ALA A 50 -8.33 12.69 -4.80
C ALA A 50 -7.67 12.67 -3.42
N PHE A 51 -7.57 13.83 -2.75
CA PHE A 51 -7.01 13.94 -1.40
C PHE A 51 -7.81 13.13 -0.38
N ARG A 52 -9.15 13.26 -0.37
CA ARG A 52 -10.02 12.47 0.53
C ARG A 52 -9.83 10.97 0.31
N LEU A 53 -9.71 10.53 -0.95
CA LEU A 53 -9.44 9.13 -1.28
C LEU A 53 -8.07 8.69 -0.75
N ALA A 54 -7.03 9.50 -0.93
CA ALA A 54 -5.68 9.18 -0.45
C ALA A 54 -5.63 9.04 1.07
N VAL A 55 -6.25 9.96 1.80
CA VAL A 55 -6.32 9.91 3.28
C VAL A 55 -7.00 8.61 3.72
N LYS A 56 -8.18 8.30 3.16
CA LYS A 56 -8.89 7.04 3.46
C LYS A 56 -8.02 5.80 3.21
N ARG A 57 -7.27 5.78 2.10
CA ARG A 57 -6.40 4.65 1.77
C ARG A 57 -5.17 4.57 2.69
N LEU A 58 -4.65 5.70 3.16
CA LEU A 58 -3.58 5.77 4.15
C LEU A 58 -4.04 5.19 5.49
N ASP A 59 -5.19 5.61 6.01
CA ASP A 59 -5.72 5.10 7.28
C ASP A 59 -6.00 3.60 7.22
N GLN A 60 -6.57 3.12 6.10
CA GLN A 60 -6.79 1.70 5.88
C GLN A 60 -5.48 0.90 5.82
N ALA A 61 -4.39 1.48 5.31
CA ALA A 61 -3.09 0.83 5.27
C ALA A 61 -2.43 0.78 6.65
N ALA A 62 -2.54 1.86 7.43
CA ALA A 62 -2.09 1.93 8.82
C ALA A 62 -2.83 0.91 9.70
N ALA A 63 -4.15 0.83 9.59
CA ALA A 63 -4.97 -0.16 10.32
C ALA A 63 -4.57 -1.61 10.02
N LYS A 64 -4.11 -1.88 8.78
CA LYS A 64 -3.63 -3.21 8.35
C LYS A 64 -2.16 -3.49 8.70
N LYS A 65 -1.50 -2.58 9.43
CA LYS A 65 -0.07 -2.66 9.79
C LYS A 65 0.83 -2.84 8.55
N LEU A 66 0.46 -2.21 7.44
CA LEU A 66 1.25 -2.22 6.20
C LEU A 66 2.30 -1.09 6.17
N ILE A 67 2.01 -0.04 6.94
CA ILE A 67 2.78 1.18 7.20
C ILE A 67 2.78 1.36 8.72
#